data_AF-A0A9E5SX40-F1
#
_entry.id   AF-A0A9E5SX40-F1
#
_cell.length_a   1.000
_cell.length_b   1.000
_cell.length_c   1.000
_cell.angle_alpha   90.00
_cell.angle_beta   90.00
_cell.angle_gamma   90.00
#
_symmetry.space_group_name_H-M   'P 1'
#
loop_
_entity.id
_entity.type
_entity.pdbx_description
1 polymer ?
#
loop_
_entity_poly.entity_id
_entity_poly.type
_entity_poly.pdbx_seq_one_letter_code
_entity_poly.pdbx_strand_id
1 'polypeptide(L)'
;MKKASKIIVITFAILLNGLIIFESCLPGGISVTRSNWISNIFADIINTFIPGSVEEIPLKSLTLSGNSNIVIGTTNSFIVTYEPANTTFTGIKFEAGDAKINPVQSGSISYVEGLEIGTTTLTVTSLVDESITQTIDISVIERPAPSQFSLSVENEQILNGFSEPVVFSIDGYIENRAVRYFDTSLIQLESSDPSIATVQNGVVHAKSVGTTTIFATDYPSRAIEIEVLSNSETLIYPVDTEWQIIGNNVVHVYDMDHAETEFSQLSIDWGDTIPSDPGITWKVQDELVAKISPDGKLRGYKKTGMTNVIAISNMDPTQEKVFPISVLEVMPTGMEIHVTPSGGPLNQIFTVGDTISIRAIFSPINTTNLYIDVKSSDDGVLLPRIEGRTGKVLAKDSGTATLTVTSIANPSLTETLTFEVQAKKAIDGEGYKDFASFIRKAFGHFLLFGASAVFSTWSMFLILDKSIKKKWLIILISTLFGLFIAGGTELIQLFVPLRSGSIIDIGIDLIGYIAFTALTVLVGYLIGRHRKKMQANKKKD
;
A
#
# COMPACT_ATOMS: atom_id res chain seq x y z
N MET A 1 -5.58 -48.11 57.47
CA MET A 1 -6.64 -47.56 56.58
C MET A 1 -7.88 -48.44 56.68
N LYS A 2 -9.07 -47.83 56.75
CA LYS A 2 -10.36 -48.56 56.68
C LYS A 2 -10.46 -49.29 55.33
N LYS A 3 -11.18 -50.42 55.27
CA LYS A 3 -11.31 -51.28 54.07
C LYS A 3 -11.78 -50.47 52.84
N ALA A 4 -12.74 -49.57 53.04
CA ALA A 4 -13.25 -48.66 52.00
C ALA A 4 -12.16 -47.75 51.39
N SER A 5 -11.29 -47.16 52.20
CA SER A 5 -10.21 -46.27 51.71
C SER A 5 -9.15 -47.01 50.90
N LYS A 6 -8.93 -48.31 51.15
CA LYS A 6 -8.00 -49.12 50.35
C LYS A 6 -8.54 -49.40 48.96
N ILE A 7 -9.83 -49.72 48.87
CA ILE A 7 -10.52 -49.97 47.61
C ILE A 7 -10.47 -48.72 46.74
N ILE A 8 -10.79 -47.54 47.32
CA ILE A 8 -10.78 -46.26 46.60
C ILE A 8 -9.41 -45.98 45.94
N VAL A 9 -8.30 -46.12 46.68
CA VAL A 9 -6.95 -45.84 46.14
C VAL A 9 -6.58 -46.78 44.99
N ILE A 10 -6.89 -48.07 45.14
CA ILE A 10 -6.64 -49.07 44.10
C ILE A 10 -7.51 -48.82 42.86
N THR A 11 -8.79 -48.49 43.05
CA THR A 11 -9.70 -48.12 41.96
C THR A 11 -9.19 -46.91 41.20
N PHE A 12 -8.77 -45.84 41.88
CA PHE A 12 -8.19 -44.67 41.21
C PHE A 12 -6.90 -44.98 40.46
N ALA A 13 -6.01 -45.82 41.02
CA ALA A 13 -4.80 -46.24 40.30
C ALA A 13 -5.14 -46.99 39.01
N ILE A 14 -6.12 -47.88 39.03
CA ILE A 14 -6.55 -48.63 37.84
C ILE A 14 -7.20 -47.70 36.82
N LEU A 15 -8.14 -46.85 37.25
CA LEU A 15 -8.85 -45.94 36.35
C LEU A 15 -7.90 -44.93 35.70
N LEU A 16 -6.94 -44.40 36.45
CA LEU A 16 -6.01 -43.39 35.93
C LEU A 16 -4.99 -43.98 34.95
N ASN A 17 -4.43 -45.15 35.24
CA ASN A 17 -3.57 -45.85 34.27
C ASN A 17 -4.37 -46.32 33.05
N GLY A 18 -5.62 -46.77 33.26
CA GLY A 18 -6.53 -47.12 32.17
C GLY A 18 -6.84 -45.93 31.27
N LEU A 19 -7.03 -44.74 31.85
CA LEU A 19 -7.21 -43.48 31.10
C LEU A 19 -5.97 -43.13 30.30
N ILE A 20 -4.77 -43.20 30.89
CA ILE A 20 -3.50 -42.93 30.20
C ILE A 20 -3.34 -43.85 28.98
N ILE A 21 -3.57 -45.16 29.15
CA ILE A 21 -3.51 -46.12 28.06
C ILE A 21 -4.59 -45.82 27.01
N PHE A 22 -5.83 -45.54 27.43
CA PHE A 22 -6.91 -45.20 26.52
C PHE A 22 -6.61 -43.97 25.66
N GLU A 23 -6.09 -42.89 26.27
CA GLU A 23 -5.72 -41.66 25.56
C GLU A 23 -4.55 -41.90 24.57
N SER A 24 -3.64 -42.83 24.88
CA SER A 24 -2.56 -43.24 23.96
C SER A 24 -3.07 -43.96 22.71
N CYS A 25 -4.25 -44.58 22.77
CA CYS A 25 -4.90 -45.25 21.64
C CYS A 25 -5.71 -44.31 20.74
N LEU A 26 -5.91 -43.04 21.12
CA LEU A 26 -6.75 -42.11 20.35
C LEU A 26 -6.00 -41.55 19.13
N PRO A 27 -6.65 -41.52 17.94
CA PRO A 27 -6.11 -40.86 16.75
C PRO A 27 -5.65 -39.42 17.01
N GLY A 28 -4.58 -39.00 16.34
CA GLY A 28 -3.93 -37.71 16.59
C GLY A 28 -4.88 -36.51 16.57
N GLY A 29 -5.76 -36.44 15.56
CA GLY A 29 -6.74 -35.34 15.46
C GLY A 29 -7.71 -35.25 16.64
N ILE A 30 -8.17 -36.40 17.17
CA ILE A 30 -9.10 -36.42 18.31
C ILE A 30 -8.39 -35.99 19.60
N SER A 31 -7.16 -36.45 19.80
CA SER A 31 -6.38 -36.07 20.98
C SER A 31 -5.95 -34.61 20.98
N VAL A 32 -5.54 -34.08 19.82
CA VAL A 32 -5.23 -32.66 19.67
C VAL A 32 -6.46 -31.80 19.98
N THR A 33 -7.64 -32.16 19.47
CA THR A 33 -8.88 -31.42 19.80
C THR A 33 -9.19 -31.41 21.30
N ARG A 34 -9.05 -32.54 21.99
CA ARG A 34 -9.27 -32.62 23.45
C ARG A 34 -8.27 -31.79 24.26
N SER A 35 -7.00 -31.80 23.86
CA SER A 35 -5.94 -31.02 24.53
C SER A 35 -6.03 -29.52 24.21
N ASN A 36 -6.46 -29.18 23.00
CA ASN A 36 -6.74 -27.80 22.60
C ASN A 36 -7.88 -27.20 23.40
N TRP A 37 -8.87 -27.98 23.85
CA TRP A 37 -9.92 -27.45 24.74
C TRP A 37 -9.35 -26.88 26.05
N ILE A 38 -8.43 -27.61 26.70
CA ILE A 38 -7.74 -27.12 27.91
C ILE A 38 -6.87 -25.91 27.57
N SER A 39 -6.14 -25.97 26.45
CA SER A 39 -5.27 -24.89 26.00
C SER A 39 -6.05 -23.61 25.69
N ASN A 40 -7.23 -23.72 25.07
CA ASN A 40 -8.14 -22.61 24.83
C ASN A 40 -8.61 -21.98 26.15
N ILE A 41 -9.01 -22.78 27.15
CA ILE A 41 -9.41 -22.24 28.46
C ILE A 41 -8.28 -21.41 29.09
N PHE A 42 -7.06 -21.94 29.12
CA PHE A 42 -5.94 -21.20 29.70
C PHE A 42 -5.54 -20.00 28.84
N ALA A 43 -5.58 -20.12 27.51
CA ALA A 43 -5.33 -18.99 26.61
C ALA A 43 -6.37 -17.89 26.80
N ASP A 44 -7.66 -18.22 26.94
CA ASP A 44 -8.73 -17.26 27.19
C ASP A 44 -8.56 -16.57 28.55
N ILE A 45 -8.22 -17.33 29.59
CA ILE A 45 -7.90 -16.77 30.91
C ILE A 45 -6.72 -15.81 30.80
N ILE A 46 -5.61 -16.22 30.17
CA ILE A 46 -4.43 -15.38 30.01
C ILE A 46 -4.77 -14.12 29.21
N ASN A 47 -5.43 -14.26 28.07
CA ASN A 47 -5.84 -13.15 27.22
C ASN A 47 -6.84 -12.19 27.90
N THR A 48 -7.55 -12.64 28.94
CA THR A 48 -8.43 -11.79 29.76
C THR A 48 -7.65 -10.86 30.68
N PHE A 49 -6.49 -11.30 31.19
CA PHE A 49 -5.70 -10.56 32.17
C PHE A 49 -4.43 -9.93 31.59
N ILE A 50 -3.93 -10.47 30.48
CA ILE A 50 -2.69 -10.09 29.84
C ILE A 50 -3.05 -9.76 28.39
N PRO A 51 -3.19 -8.47 28.04
CA PRO A 51 -3.34 -8.07 26.66
C PRO A 51 -2.05 -8.39 25.90
N GLY A 52 -2.20 -8.75 24.63
CA GLY A 52 -1.06 -8.82 23.71
C GLY A 52 -0.55 -7.42 23.42
N SER A 53 0.76 -7.29 23.23
CA SER A 53 1.39 -6.07 22.78
C SER A 53 1.85 -6.20 21.33
N VAL A 54 1.81 -5.09 20.60
CA VAL A 54 2.58 -4.94 19.37
C VAL A 54 3.92 -4.38 19.79
N GLU A 55 5.02 -5.05 19.43
CA GLU A 55 6.34 -4.45 19.62
C GLU A 55 6.45 -3.26 18.66
N GLU A 56 6.47 -2.06 19.23
CA GLU A 56 6.67 -0.84 18.46
C GLU A 56 8.15 -0.71 18.11
N ILE A 57 8.44 -0.63 16.80
CA ILE A 57 9.79 -0.42 16.30
C ILE A 57 9.89 1.06 15.92
N PRO A 58 10.50 1.91 16.77
CA PRO A 58 10.53 3.35 16.56
C PRO A 58 11.25 3.69 15.25
N LEU A 59 10.68 4.65 14.51
CA LEU A 59 11.37 5.27 13.39
C LEU A 59 12.53 6.09 13.94
N LYS A 60 13.73 5.92 13.39
CA LYS A 60 14.93 6.69 13.80
C LYS A 60 15.27 7.78 12.80
N SER A 61 15.15 7.46 11.53
CA SER A 61 15.37 8.42 10.44
C SER A 61 14.64 7.97 9.19
N LEU A 62 14.42 8.92 8.30
CA LEU A 62 13.92 8.69 6.96
C LEU A 62 14.90 9.26 5.94
N THR A 63 14.88 8.76 4.71
CA THR A 63 15.61 9.37 3.59
C THR A 63 14.64 9.64 2.45
N LEU A 64 14.91 10.70 1.69
CA LEU A 64 14.11 11.12 0.55
C LEU A 64 15.00 11.11 -0.69
N SER A 65 14.57 10.37 -1.73
CA SER A 65 15.33 10.21 -2.96
C SER A 65 14.46 10.40 -4.19
N GLY A 66 14.96 11.11 -5.20
CA GLY A 66 14.29 11.32 -6.49
C GLY A 66 15.10 12.28 -7.37
N ASN A 67 14.69 12.46 -8.62
CA ASN A 67 15.34 13.41 -9.52
C ASN A 67 14.87 14.84 -9.19
N SER A 68 15.76 15.67 -8.66
CA SER A 68 15.48 17.05 -8.25
C SER A 68 15.31 18.03 -9.41
N ASN A 69 15.70 17.68 -10.63
CA ASN A 69 15.48 18.51 -11.81
C ASN A 69 14.15 18.11 -12.47
N ILE A 70 13.15 18.97 -12.35
CA ILE A 70 11.81 18.77 -12.88
C ILE A 70 11.62 19.70 -14.08
N VAL A 71 11.29 19.16 -15.25
CA VAL A 71 10.90 20.00 -16.39
C VAL A 71 9.51 20.57 -16.12
N ILE A 72 9.32 21.88 -16.33
CA ILE A 72 8.03 22.55 -16.08
C ILE A 72 6.86 21.83 -16.76
N GLY A 73 5.76 21.67 -16.03
CA GLY A 73 4.58 20.92 -16.45
C GLY A 73 4.73 19.40 -16.42
N THR A 74 5.89 18.85 -16.02
CA THR A 74 6.11 17.41 -15.86
C THR A 74 6.15 17.01 -14.39
N THR A 75 6.19 15.70 -14.13
CA THR A 75 6.11 15.13 -12.78
C THR A 75 7.26 14.16 -12.55
N ASN A 76 8.01 14.35 -11.47
CA ASN A 76 9.02 13.40 -10.99
C ASN A 76 8.50 12.67 -9.74
N SER A 77 8.95 11.44 -9.52
CA SER A 77 8.67 10.68 -8.30
C SER A 77 9.80 10.79 -7.29
N PHE A 78 9.42 10.86 -6.01
CA PHE A 78 10.30 10.88 -4.87
C PHE A 78 9.88 9.79 -3.90
N ILE A 79 10.84 8.99 -3.44
CA ILE A 79 10.59 7.81 -2.60
C ILE A 79 11.22 8.05 -1.24
N VAL A 80 10.46 7.68 -0.21
CA VAL A 80 10.89 7.66 1.19
C VAL A 80 11.27 6.25 1.59
N THR A 81 12.42 6.12 2.23
CA THR A 81 12.82 4.88 2.93
C THR A 81 13.01 5.15 4.41
N TYR A 82 12.76 4.12 5.22
CA TYR A 82 12.75 4.20 6.68
C TYR A 82 13.95 3.48 7.26
N GLU A 83 14.49 3.99 8.37
CA GLU A 83 15.48 3.31 9.19
C GLU A 83 15.00 3.22 10.65
N PRO A 84 14.88 2.02 11.22
CA PRO A 84 15.02 0.73 10.55
C PRO A 84 13.91 0.48 9.53
N ALA A 85 14.21 -0.32 8.49
CA ALA A 85 13.26 -0.59 7.40
C ALA A 85 11.95 -1.26 7.85
N ASN A 86 11.97 -1.96 8.98
CA ASN A 86 10.81 -2.63 9.57
C ASN A 86 10.13 -1.80 10.68
N THR A 87 10.33 -0.47 10.71
CA THR A 87 9.62 0.39 11.64
C THR A 87 8.10 0.20 11.56
N THR A 88 7.44 0.27 12.71
CA THR A 88 5.97 0.27 12.81
C THR A 88 5.36 1.66 12.54
N PHE A 89 6.20 2.68 12.34
CA PHE A 89 5.79 4.08 12.19
C PHE A 89 6.14 4.64 10.80
N THR A 90 5.28 4.34 9.81
CA THR A 90 5.46 4.74 8.40
C THR A 90 4.66 5.99 8.00
N GLY A 91 3.96 6.62 8.95
CA GLY A 91 3.19 7.84 8.69
C GLY A 91 4.11 9.01 8.37
N ILE A 92 3.94 9.62 7.20
CA ILE A 92 4.71 10.77 6.73
C ILE A 92 3.78 11.78 6.04
N LYS A 93 4.20 13.04 5.98
CA LYS A 93 3.61 14.09 5.15
C LYS A 93 4.66 14.75 4.28
N PHE A 94 4.27 15.16 3.07
CA PHE A 94 5.10 15.99 2.20
C PHE A 94 4.61 17.44 2.20
N GLU A 95 5.54 18.38 2.20
CA GLU A 95 5.29 19.81 2.15
C GLU A 95 6.19 20.43 1.07
N ALA A 96 5.59 21.24 0.19
CA ALA A 96 6.32 22.05 -0.76
C ALA A 96 6.82 23.32 -0.09
N GLY A 97 8.01 23.80 -0.47
CA GLY A 97 8.54 25.09 -0.03
C GLY A 97 7.70 26.26 -0.53
N ASP A 98 7.14 26.15 -1.74
CA ASP A 98 6.23 27.13 -2.33
C ASP A 98 5.37 26.51 -3.45
N ALA A 99 4.55 27.34 -4.10
CA ALA A 99 3.65 26.94 -5.17
C ALA A 99 4.34 26.59 -6.50
N LYS A 100 5.69 26.65 -6.59
CA LYS A 100 6.41 26.24 -7.81
C LYS A 100 6.33 24.75 -8.04
N ILE A 101 6.04 23.98 -7.00
CA ILE A 101 5.81 22.54 -7.09
C ILE A 101 4.51 22.14 -6.40
N ASN A 102 3.91 21.04 -6.87
CA ASN A 102 2.75 20.43 -6.25
C ASN A 102 3.02 18.95 -5.94
N PRO A 103 3.29 18.59 -4.66
CA PRO A 103 3.50 17.21 -4.25
C PRO A 103 2.18 16.48 -4.02
N VAL A 104 2.02 15.33 -4.69
CA VAL A 104 0.90 14.41 -4.52
C VAL A 104 1.42 13.12 -3.89
N GLN A 105 1.10 12.91 -2.62
CA GLN A 105 1.51 11.72 -1.88
C GLN A 105 0.67 10.48 -2.26
N SER A 106 1.34 9.34 -2.35
CA SER A 106 0.77 8.00 -2.47
C SER A 106 1.64 7.03 -1.66
N GLY A 107 1.24 6.75 -0.41
CA GLY A 107 2.06 5.97 0.51
C GLY A 107 3.40 6.64 0.81
N SER A 108 4.49 5.90 0.59
CA SER A 108 5.88 6.37 0.77
C SER A 108 6.46 7.06 -0.48
N ILE A 109 5.63 7.34 -1.48
CA ILE A 109 6.04 8.01 -2.72
C ILE A 109 5.32 9.35 -2.80
N SER A 110 6.02 10.39 -3.25
CA SER A 110 5.44 11.67 -3.66
C SER A 110 5.67 11.89 -5.14
N TYR A 111 4.60 12.20 -5.88
CA TYR A 111 4.65 12.64 -7.27
C TYR A 111 4.65 14.16 -7.28
N VAL A 112 5.74 14.77 -7.71
CA VAL A 112 5.94 16.21 -7.61
C VAL A 112 5.89 16.82 -9.00
N GLU A 113 4.88 17.65 -9.22
CA GLU A 113 4.67 18.39 -10.46
C GLU A 113 5.35 19.75 -10.41
N GLY A 114 6.03 20.16 -11.48
CA GLY A 114 6.64 21.49 -11.60
C GLY A 114 5.68 22.49 -12.25
N LEU A 115 5.39 23.60 -11.57
CA LEU A 115 4.40 24.60 -11.96
C LEU A 115 4.99 25.98 -12.28
N GLU A 116 6.19 26.29 -11.81
CA GLU A 116 6.85 27.58 -12.10
C GLU A 116 8.36 27.40 -12.05
N ILE A 117 9.07 28.00 -13.01
CA ILE A 117 10.53 27.88 -13.14
C ILE A 117 11.23 28.46 -11.90
N GLY A 118 12.30 27.80 -11.47
CA GLY A 118 13.15 28.26 -10.38
C GLY A 118 13.43 27.15 -9.36
N THR A 119 14.05 27.55 -8.25
CA THR A 119 14.42 26.63 -7.17
C THR A 119 13.40 26.69 -6.03
N THR A 120 13.06 25.55 -5.46
CA THR A 120 12.21 25.41 -4.27
C THR A 120 12.65 24.16 -3.48
N THR A 121 11.92 23.78 -2.44
CA THR A 121 12.24 22.61 -1.62
C THR A 121 11.08 21.65 -1.52
N LEU A 122 11.37 20.36 -1.36
CA LEU A 122 10.43 19.35 -0.94
C LEU A 122 10.84 18.81 0.43
N THR A 123 9.96 18.94 1.41
CA THR A 123 10.17 18.46 2.77
C THR A 123 9.27 17.27 3.04
N VAL A 124 9.80 16.24 3.69
CA VAL A 124 9.03 15.13 4.23
C VAL A 124 9.25 15.06 5.73
N THR A 125 8.15 14.89 6.48
CA THR A 125 8.17 14.88 7.95
C THR A 125 7.38 13.69 8.47
N SER A 126 7.90 13.00 9.49
CA SER A 126 7.15 11.93 10.15
C SER A 126 5.94 12.50 10.88
N LEU A 127 4.80 11.81 10.80
CA LEU A 127 3.59 12.16 11.54
C LEU A 127 3.64 11.71 13.01
N VAL A 128 4.63 10.92 13.40
CA VAL A 128 4.78 10.38 14.76
C VAL A 128 5.79 11.18 15.56
N ASP A 129 6.84 11.67 14.89
CA ASP A 129 7.85 12.54 15.48
C ASP A 129 8.23 13.62 14.46
N GLU A 130 7.70 14.83 14.66
CA GLU A 130 7.94 15.96 13.75
C GLU A 130 9.41 16.39 13.69
N SER A 131 10.27 15.95 14.63
CA SER A 131 11.71 16.20 14.57
C SER A 131 12.41 15.35 13.49
N ILE A 132 11.79 14.25 13.05
CA ILE A 132 12.29 13.40 11.98
C ILE A 132 11.79 13.96 10.66
N THR A 133 12.64 14.76 10.02
CA THR A 133 12.36 15.41 8.74
C THR A 133 13.54 15.29 7.78
N GLN A 134 13.27 15.31 6.48
CA GLN A 134 14.26 15.41 5.42
C GLN A 134 13.78 16.43 4.40
N THR A 135 14.68 17.29 3.94
CA THR A 135 14.42 18.26 2.88
C THR A 135 15.39 18.04 1.73
N ILE A 136 14.91 18.27 0.52
CA ILE A 136 15.73 18.30 -0.71
C ILE A 136 15.41 19.56 -1.50
N ASP A 137 16.42 20.08 -2.19
CA ASP A 137 16.25 21.18 -3.15
C ASP A 137 15.72 20.63 -4.48
N ILE A 138 14.78 21.34 -5.07
CA ILE A 138 14.15 21.04 -6.35
C ILE A 138 14.42 22.21 -7.30
N SER A 139 14.81 21.91 -8.53
CA SER A 139 14.96 22.87 -9.61
C SER A 139 13.92 22.58 -10.68
N VAL A 140 12.98 23.50 -10.86
CA VAL A 140 12.04 23.47 -11.98
C VAL A 140 12.67 24.21 -13.15
N ILE A 141 12.94 23.49 -14.23
CA ILE A 141 13.67 23.96 -15.40
C ILE A 141 12.75 24.11 -16.62
N GLU A 142 13.17 24.94 -17.57
CA GLU A 142 12.53 25.04 -18.88
C GLU A 142 12.60 23.73 -19.66
N ARG A 143 11.69 23.57 -20.61
CA ARG A 143 11.72 22.46 -21.56
C ARG A 143 12.92 22.62 -22.50
N PRO A 144 13.82 21.63 -22.57
CA PRO A 144 14.94 21.67 -23.51
C PRO A 144 14.47 21.52 -24.97
N ALA A 145 15.32 21.93 -25.91
CA ALA A 145 15.17 21.58 -27.32
C ALA A 145 15.35 20.06 -27.51
N PRO A 146 14.60 19.41 -28.43
CA PRO A 146 14.78 17.99 -28.70
C PRO A 146 16.10 17.73 -29.44
N SER A 147 16.87 16.73 -29.01
CA SER A 147 18.14 16.35 -29.65
C SER A 147 18.03 15.22 -30.67
N GLN A 148 16.94 14.44 -30.63
CA GLN A 148 16.69 13.31 -31.52
C GLN A 148 15.28 13.45 -32.10
N PHE A 149 15.20 13.86 -33.35
CA PHE A 149 13.95 14.10 -34.05
C PHE A 149 14.11 13.94 -35.56
N SER A 150 12.98 13.81 -36.26
CA SER A 150 12.86 13.96 -37.71
C SER A 150 11.81 15.01 -38.05
N LEU A 151 11.94 15.58 -39.24
CA LEU A 151 10.97 16.51 -39.81
C LEU A 151 10.16 15.79 -40.88
N SER A 152 8.89 16.13 -41.01
CA SER A 152 8.01 15.68 -42.09
C SER A 152 6.95 16.73 -42.39
N VAL A 153 6.32 16.63 -43.55
CA VAL A 153 5.08 17.36 -43.92
C VAL A 153 4.04 16.33 -44.36
N GLU A 154 2.76 16.69 -44.38
CA GLU A 154 1.73 15.79 -44.92
C GLU A 154 1.85 15.73 -46.45
N ASN A 155 2.08 16.88 -47.09
CA ASN A 155 2.28 16.99 -48.52
C ASN A 155 3.63 17.66 -48.86
N GLU A 156 4.54 16.91 -49.49
CA GLU A 156 5.82 17.44 -49.99
C GLU A 156 5.66 18.29 -51.26
N GLN A 157 4.52 18.16 -51.94
CA GLN A 157 4.15 18.94 -53.12
C GLN A 157 3.13 20.03 -52.73
N ILE A 158 3.56 21.29 -52.76
CA ILE A 158 2.75 22.43 -52.32
C ILE A 158 2.45 23.34 -53.50
N LEU A 159 1.20 23.79 -53.66
CA LEU A 159 0.85 24.76 -54.69
C LEU A 159 1.43 26.15 -54.36
N ASN A 160 1.87 26.89 -55.36
CA ASN A 160 2.33 28.27 -55.18
C ASN A 160 1.23 29.14 -54.51
N GLY A 161 1.59 29.81 -53.40
CA GLY A 161 0.69 30.61 -52.59
C GLY A 161 0.01 29.86 -51.45
N PHE A 162 0.25 28.55 -51.30
CA PHE A 162 -0.26 27.73 -50.19
C PHE A 162 0.83 27.47 -49.15
N SER A 163 0.39 26.95 -48.01
CA SER A 163 1.25 26.59 -46.89
C SER A 163 1.09 25.14 -46.47
N GLU A 164 2.08 24.64 -45.73
CA GLU A 164 2.10 23.28 -45.21
C GLU A 164 2.81 23.26 -43.84
N PRO A 165 2.20 22.71 -42.78
CA PRO A 165 2.82 22.66 -41.45
C PRO A 165 3.93 21.60 -41.37
N VAL A 166 5.05 21.97 -40.75
CA VAL A 166 6.15 21.05 -40.44
C VAL A 166 5.80 20.28 -39.17
N VAL A 167 5.86 18.95 -39.26
CA VAL A 167 5.65 18.02 -38.15
C VAL A 167 7.01 17.58 -37.60
N PHE A 168 7.18 17.72 -36.29
CA PHE A 168 8.31 17.16 -35.55
C PHE A 168 7.94 15.78 -35.01
N SER A 169 8.67 14.75 -35.43
CA SER A 169 8.62 13.43 -34.80
C SER A 169 9.82 13.28 -33.89
N ILE A 170 9.59 13.11 -32.58
CA ILE A 170 10.65 13.00 -31.57
C ILE A 170 10.78 11.54 -31.15
N ASP A 171 11.98 10.99 -31.28
CA ASP A 171 12.25 9.57 -31.06
C ASP A 171 11.84 9.12 -29.64
N GLY A 172 11.09 8.02 -29.55
CA GLY A 172 10.66 7.45 -28.28
C GLY A 172 9.35 8.03 -27.71
N TYR A 173 8.71 8.96 -28.41
CA TYR A 173 7.42 9.53 -28.01
C TYR A 173 6.35 9.29 -29.08
N ILE A 174 5.16 8.84 -28.66
CA ILE A 174 3.99 8.69 -29.51
C ILE A 174 3.15 9.97 -29.40
N GLU A 175 2.62 10.46 -30.53
CA GLU A 175 1.54 11.46 -30.64
C GLU A 175 1.60 12.62 -29.63
N ASN A 176 2.35 13.67 -29.95
CA ASN A 176 2.41 14.94 -29.21
C ASN A 176 2.77 14.87 -27.71
N ARG A 177 2.98 13.70 -27.08
CA ARG A 177 3.44 13.65 -25.67
C ARG A 177 4.82 14.25 -25.48
N ALA A 178 5.63 14.31 -26.54
CA ALA A 178 6.92 14.96 -26.54
C ALA A 178 6.83 16.46 -26.21
N VAL A 179 5.73 17.16 -26.54
CA VAL A 179 5.55 18.60 -26.26
C VAL A 179 5.48 18.94 -24.76
N ARG A 180 5.32 17.91 -23.92
CA ARG A 180 5.42 18.02 -22.45
C ARG A 180 6.86 18.15 -21.98
N TYR A 181 7.79 17.51 -22.69
CA TYR A 181 9.20 17.39 -22.29
C TYR A 181 10.12 18.30 -23.09
N PHE A 182 9.75 18.60 -24.33
CA PHE A 182 10.58 19.38 -25.24
C PHE A 182 9.85 20.58 -25.80
N ASP A 183 10.62 21.61 -26.12
CA ASP A 183 10.15 22.80 -26.81
C ASP A 183 10.72 22.82 -28.23
N THR A 184 9.85 22.55 -29.21
CA THR A 184 10.24 22.54 -30.63
C THR A 184 10.45 23.95 -31.19
N SER A 185 9.93 25.00 -30.53
CA SER A 185 10.12 26.38 -30.98
C SER A 185 11.57 26.85 -30.84
N LEU A 186 12.36 26.13 -30.04
CA LEU A 186 13.81 26.34 -29.90
C LEU A 186 14.60 25.80 -31.11
N ILE A 187 13.98 25.01 -32.00
CA ILE A 187 14.63 24.54 -33.23
C ILE A 187 14.37 25.56 -34.34
N GLN A 188 15.45 26.16 -34.83
CA GLN A 188 15.39 27.05 -35.99
C GLN A 188 15.31 26.23 -37.28
N LEU A 189 14.33 26.55 -38.12
CA LEU A 189 14.17 25.98 -39.45
C LEU A 189 14.51 27.03 -40.51
N GLU A 190 15.21 26.60 -41.55
CA GLU A 190 15.59 27.43 -42.71
C GLU A 190 15.28 26.73 -44.03
N SER A 191 15.21 27.52 -45.10
CA SER A 191 15.07 27.03 -46.47
C SER A 191 16.39 27.20 -47.21
N SER A 192 16.80 26.19 -47.97
CA SER A 192 17.98 26.27 -48.84
C SER A 192 17.78 27.27 -49.99
N ASP A 193 16.54 27.55 -50.37
CA ASP A 193 16.16 28.60 -51.31
C ASP A 193 14.86 29.32 -50.86
N PRO A 194 15.00 30.43 -50.10
CA PRO A 194 13.88 31.26 -49.64
C PRO A 194 13.05 31.91 -50.75
N SER A 195 13.52 31.91 -52.01
CA SER A 195 12.75 32.41 -53.15
C SER A 195 11.71 31.40 -53.64
N ILE A 196 11.94 30.10 -53.40
CA ILE A 196 11.03 29.00 -53.73
C ILE A 196 10.03 28.77 -52.60
N ALA A 197 10.52 28.59 -51.36
CA ALA A 197 9.67 28.48 -50.19
C ALA A 197 10.37 29.02 -48.94
N THR A 198 9.61 29.54 -47.98
CA THR A 198 10.12 29.97 -46.67
C THR A 198 9.45 29.22 -45.56
N VAL A 199 10.08 29.10 -44.40
CA VAL A 199 9.48 28.51 -43.21
C VAL A 199 9.38 29.57 -42.10
N GLN A 200 8.20 29.73 -41.52
CA GLN A 200 7.95 30.66 -40.41
C GLN A 200 6.95 30.03 -39.44
N ASN A 201 7.19 30.15 -38.13
CA ASN A 201 6.34 29.55 -37.09
C ASN A 201 6.08 28.03 -37.28
N GLY A 202 7.04 27.30 -37.87
CA GLY A 202 6.88 25.88 -38.15
C GLY A 202 6.00 25.57 -39.36
N VAL A 203 5.69 26.55 -40.21
CA VAL A 203 4.89 26.37 -41.43
C VAL A 203 5.72 26.77 -42.66
N VAL A 204 5.71 25.92 -43.68
CA VAL A 204 6.31 26.19 -44.99
C VAL A 204 5.32 26.99 -45.83
N HIS A 205 5.78 28.07 -46.46
CA HIS A 205 5.01 28.92 -47.37
C HIS A 205 5.65 28.86 -48.76
N ALA A 206 4.90 28.35 -49.74
CA ALA A 206 5.33 28.22 -51.13
C ALA A 206 5.21 29.56 -51.87
N LYS A 207 6.29 29.99 -52.56
CA LYS A 207 6.40 31.31 -53.20
C LYS A 207 6.61 31.27 -54.71
N SER A 208 7.41 30.33 -55.20
CA SER A 208 7.67 30.20 -56.62
C SER A 208 7.95 28.76 -57.01
N VAL A 209 7.62 28.40 -58.25
CA VAL A 209 7.72 27.04 -58.78
C VAL A 209 9.18 26.58 -58.78
N GLY A 210 9.43 25.41 -58.22
CA GLY A 210 10.77 24.83 -58.09
C GLY A 210 10.87 23.86 -56.93
N THR A 211 12.07 23.36 -56.66
CA THR A 211 12.34 22.48 -55.52
C THR A 211 13.27 23.16 -54.53
N THR A 212 13.02 23.00 -53.25
CA THR A 212 13.88 23.51 -52.17
C THR A 212 13.88 22.55 -50.99
N THR A 213 14.76 22.79 -50.02
CA THR A 213 14.90 21.93 -48.84
C THR A 213 14.68 22.75 -47.58
N ILE A 214 13.78 22.31 -46.71
CA ILE A 214 13.62 22.86 -45.37
C ILE A 214 14.43 22.01 -44.39
N PHE A 215 15.29 22.63 -43.59
CA PHE A 215 16.18 21.92 -42.66
C PHE A 215 16.29 22.64 -41.31
N ALA A 216 16.64 21.89 -40.26
CA ALA A 216 16.95 22.46 -38.95
C ALA A 216 18.38 23.00 -38.92
N THR A 217 18.58 24.27 -38.56
CA THR A 217 19.88 24.97 -38.65
C THR A 217 20.98 24.26 -37.85
N ASP A 218 20.70 23.86 -36.61
CA ASP A 218 21.65 23.15 -35.74
C ASP A 218 21.77 21.66 -36.07
N TYR A 219 20.86 21.14 -36.90
CA TYR A 219 20.84 19.73 -37.32
C TYR A 219 20.57 19.60 -38.83
N PRO A 220 21.47 20.06 -39.72
CA PRO A 220 21.18 20.15 -41.16
C PRO A 220 20.85 18.83 -41.84
N SER A 221 21.25 17.70 -41.24
CA SER A 221 20.85 16.36 -41.70
C SER A 221 19.37 16.03 -41.45
N ARG A 222 18.66 16.85 -40.67
CA ARG A 222 17.22 16.78 -40.44
C ARG A 222 16.56 17.76 -41.40
N ALA A 223 16.14 17.22 -42.54
CA ALA A 223 15.67 18.02 -43.66
C ALA A 223 14.52 17.30 -44.39
N ILE A 224 13.70 18.09 -45.07
CA ILE A 224 12.62 17.66 -45.95
C ILE A 224 12.75 18.39 -47.29
N GLU A 225 12.53 17.67 -48.39
CA GLU A 225 12.46 18.26 -49.72
C GLU A 225 11.04 18.72 -50.00
N ILE A 226 10.90 19.91 -50.58
CA ILE A 226 9.62 20.54 -50.91
C ILE A 226 9.62 20.86 -52.40
N GLU A 227 8.60 20.39 -53.11
CA GLU A 227 8.34 20.74 -54.50
C GLU A 227 7.18 21.74 -54.56
N VAL A 228 7.45 22.93 -55.08
CA VAL A 228 6.43 23.96 -55.33
C VAL A 228 5.90 23.83 -56.74
N LEU A 229 4.62 23.54 -56.85
CA LEU A 229 3.89 23.39 -58.10
C LEU A 229 3.24 24.72 -58.52
N SER A 230 3.01 24.89 -59.82
CA SER A 230 2.29 26.06 -60.33
C SER A 230 0.83 26.04 -59.88
N ASN A 231 0.34 27.18 -59.38
CA ASN A 231 -1.07 27.41 -59.15
C ASN A 231 -1.67 28.23 -60.32
N SER A 232 -2.71 27.71 -60.96
CA SER A 232 -3.41 28.39 -62.06
C SER A 232 -4.58 29.26 -61.59
N GLU A 233 -4.97 29.16 -60.32
CA GLU A 233 -6.09 29.90 -59.75
C GLU A 233 -5.64 31.23 -59.14
N THR A 234 -6.56 32.19 -59.08
CA THR A 234 -6.29 33.47 -58.43
C THR A 234 -6.38 33.30 -56.92
N LEU A 235 -5.35 33.73 -56.20
CA LEU A 235 -5.30 33.66 -54.74
C LEU A 235 -6.32 34.61 -54.09
N ILE A 236 -7.08 34.07 -53.14
CA ILE A 236 -8.01 34.80 -52.29
C ILE A 236 -7.38 34.91 -50.90
N TYR A 237 -7.23 36.14 -50.41
CA TYR A 237 -6.70 36.43 -49.08
C TYR A 237 -7.84 36.62 -48.08
N PRO A 238 -7.61 36.31 -46.79
CA PRO A 238 -8.63 36.49 -45.76
C PRO A 238 -8.92 37.97 -45.51
N VAL A 239 -10.18 38.28 -45.21
CA VAL A 239 -10.63 39.62 -44.83
C VAL A 239 -10.69 39.71 -43.31
N ASP A 240 -9.78 40.47 -42.69
CA ASP A 240 -9.59 40.50 -41.23
C ASP A 240 -10.89 40.70 -40.42
N THR A 241 -11.86 41.48 -40.92
CA THR A 241 -13.12 41.73 -40.21
C THR A 241 -14.16 40.61 -40.30
N GLU A 242 -13.97 39.63 -41.20
CA GLU A 242 -14.99 38.61 -41.50
C GLU A 242 -14.78 37.31 -40.72
N TRP A 243 -13.55 36.98 -40.36
CA TRP A 243 -13.24 35.69 -39.75
C TRP A 243 -13.07 35.75 -38.23
N GLN A 244 -13.39 34.64 -37.58
CA GLN A 244 -13.33 34.51 -36.12
C GLN A 244 -13.07 33.06 -35.69
N ILE A 245 -12.54 32.92 -34.47
CA ILE A 245 -12.42 31.62 -33.80
C ILE A 245 -13.79 31.26 -33.19
N ILE A 246 -14.28 30.05 -33.47
CA ILE A 246 -15.49 29.50 -32.89
C ILE A 246 -15.18 28.20 -32.14
N GLY A 247 -15.92 27.93 -31.07
CA GLY A 247 -15.76 26.74 -30.24
C GLY A 247 -16.09 27.01 -28.77
N ASN A 248 -15.96 26.00 -27.93
CA ASN A 248 -16.15 26.15 -26.49
C ASN A 248 -14.87 26.75 -25.86
N ASN A 249 -15.04 27.81 -25.07
CA ASN A 249 -13.94 28.53 -24.42
C ASN A 249 -13.64 28.04 -22.99
N VAL A 250 -14.32 26.99 -22.52
CA VAL A 250 -14.07 26.36 -21.23
C VAL A 250 -13.55 24.95 -21.42
N VAL A 251 -12.39 24.67 -20.82
CA VAL A 251 -11.78 23.33 -20.70
C VAL A 251 -11.40 23.10 -19.24
N HIS A 252 -10.96 21.90 -18.88
CA HIS A 252 -10.63 21.57 -17.49
C HIS A 252 -9.17 21.22 -17.31
N VAL A 253 -8.64 21.52 -16.12
CA VAL A 253 -7.27 21.17 -15.78
C VAL A 253 -7.08 19.66 -15.87
N TYR A 254 -5.92 19.22 -16.31
CA TYR A 254 -5.57 17.82 -16.56
C TYR A 254 -6.34 17.14 -17.70
N ASP A 255 -7.17 17.81 -18.51
CA ASP A 255 -7.81 17.22 -19.71
C ASP A 255 -6.77 16.50 -20.60
N MET A 256 -5.57 17.07 -20.72
CA MET A 256 -4.49 16.47 -21.50
C MET A 256 -3.93 15.15 -20.91
N ASP A 257 -4.13 14.91 -19.61
CA ASP A 257 -3.73 13.68 -18.91
C ASP A 257 -4.83 12.61 -18.89
N HIS A 258 -6.07 12.98 -19.24
CA HIS A 258 -7.22 12.08 -19.35
C HIS A 258 -7.31 11.48 -20.77
N ALA A 259 -8.35 10.68 -21.03
CA ALA A 259 -8.56 10.02 -22.32
C ALA A 259 -8.52 11.01 -23.50
N GLU A 260 -8.14 10.54 -24.69
CA GLU A 260 -7.98 11.37 -25.90
C GLU A 260 -9.22 12.19 -26.30
N THR A 261 -10.38 11.84 -25.75
CA THR A 261 -11.70 12.44 -26.03
C THR A 261 -12.01 13.70 -25.23
N GLU A 262 -11.26 14.03 -24.17
CA GLU A 262 -11.52 15.24 -23.38
C GLU A 262 -10.82 16.45 -24.02
N PHE A 263 -11.54 17.14 -24.92
CA PHE A 263 -11.10 18.38 -25.56
C PHE A 263 -12.28 19.26 -26.00
N SER A 264 -12.01 20.55 -26.17
CA SER A 264 -12.87 21.46 -26.92
C SER A 264 -12.35 21.56 -28.36
N GLN A 265 -13.21 21.36 -29.35
CA GLN A 265 -12.85 21.60 -30.74
C GLN A 265 -13.01 23.08 -31.05
N LEU A 266 -11.91 23.74 -31.41
CA LEU A 266 -11.93 25.06 -32.02
C LEU A 266 -11.86 24.93 -33.54
N SER A 267 -12.48 25.88 -34.23
CA SER A 267 -12.40 26.02 -35.68
C SER A 267 -12.47 27.49 -36.08
N ILE A 268 -12.17 27.78 -37.34
CA ILE A 268 -12.34 29.11 -37.91
C ILE A 268 -13.64 29.18 -38.69
N ASP A 269 -14.42 30.22 -38.41
CA ASP A 269 -15.48 30.69 -39.29
C ASP A 269 -14.87 31.80 -40.16
N TRP A 270 -14.77 31.56 -41.47
CA TRP A 270 -14.18 32.52 -42.42
C TRP A 270 -15.17 33.59 -42.90
N GLY A 271 -16.45 33.48 -42.54
CA GLY A 271 -17.49 34.34 -43.08
C GLY A 271 -17.74 34.08 -44.57
N ASP A 272 -17.99 35.14 -45.34
CA ASP A 272 -18.34 35.04 -46.76
C ASP A 272 -17.10 34.82 -47.66
N THR A 273 -15.92 35.26 -47.22
CA THR A 273 -14.66 35.16 -47.98
C THR A 273 -13.77 34.05 -47.44
N ILE A 274 -13.81 32.88 -48.07
CA ILE A 274 -12.91 31.77 -47.73
C ILE A 274 -11.56 31.98 -48.46
N PRO A 275 -10.43 32.04 -47.74
CA PRO A 275 -9.11 32.18 -48.35
C PRO A 275 -8.75 30.94 -49.17
N SER A 276 -7.88 31.12 -50.17
CA SER A 276 -7.39 29.99 -50.99
C SER A 276 -6.68 28.95 -50.13
N ASP A 277 -5.89 29.39 -49.14
CA ASP A 277 -5.30 28.55 -48.11
C ASP A 277 -5.99 28.83 -46.75
N PRO A 278 -6.87 27.92 -46.27
CA PRO A 278 -7.53 28.05 -44.98
C PRO A 278 -6.67 27.57 -43.81
N GLY A 279 -5.37 27.29 -44.03
CA GLY A 279 -4.43 26.87 -43.00
C GLY A 279 -4.29 27.87 -41.86
N ILE A 280 -4.24 27.36 -40.63
CA ILE A 280 -4.11 28.14 -39.40
C ILE A 280 -2.98 27.59 -38.54
N THR A 281 -2.18 28.49 -38.00
CA THR A 281 -1.25 28.19 -36.92
C THR A 281 -1.87 28.58 -35.59
N TRP A 282 -2.06 27.59 -34.71
CA TRP A 282 -2.57 27.81 -33.36
C TRP A 282 -1.44 27.99 -32.33
N LYS A 283 -1.63 28.91 -31.39
CA LYS A 283 -0.75 29.12 -30.22
C LYS A 283 -1.58 29.30 -28.95
N VAL A 284 -0.99 28.97 -27.81
CA VAL A 284 -1.55 29.33 -26.48
C VAL A 284 -0.55 30.22 -25.77
N GLN A 285 -1.01 31.33 -25.20
CA GLN A 285 -0.16 32.30 -24.53
C GLN A 285 0.49 31.74 -23.26
N ASP A 286 -0.27 30.98 -22.45
CA ASP A 286 0.24 30.25 -21.28
C ASP A 286 0.02 28.76 -21.50
N GLU A 287 1.08 28.10 -21.95
CA GLU A 287 1.05 26.67 -22.24
C GLU A 287 0.94 25.78 -21.00
N LEU A 288 1.12 26.32 -19.79
CA LEU A 288 0.91 25.59 -18.54
C LEU A 288 -0.59 25.54 -18.17
N VAL A 289 -1.35 26.54 -18.62
CA VAL A 289 -2.81 26.60 -18.44
C VAL A 289 -3.50 25.70 -19.46
N ALA A 290 -3.16 25.81 -20.75
CA ALA A 290 -3.80 25.01 -21.80
C ALA A 290 -2.86 24.65 -22.95
N LYS A 291 -3.25 23.66 -23.74
CA LYS A 291 -2.56 23.21 -24.94
C LYS A 291 -3.55 23.07 -26.09
N ILE A 292 -3.11 23.39 -27.30
CA ILE A 292 -3.88 23.22 -28.53
C ILE A 292 -3.04 22.47 -29.55
N SER A 293 -3.65 21.51 -30.23
CA SER A 293 -3.02 20.80 -31.35
C SER A 293 -3.25 21.53 -32.68
N PRO A 294 -2.47 21.22 -33.74
CA PRO A 294 -2.63 21.86 -35.05
C PRO A 294 -4.03 21.75 -35.66
N ASP A 295 -4.77 20.69 -35.32
CA ASP A 295 -6.16 20.45 -35.74
C ASP A 295 -7.20 21.18 -34.86
N GLY A 296 -6.78 22.08 -33.97
CA GLY A 296 -7.68 22.91 -33.16
C GLY A 296 -8.26 22.24 -31.91
N LYS A 297 -7.76 21.07 -31.49
CA LYS A 297 -8.22 20.44 -30.24
C LYS A 297 -7.57 21.10 -29.02
N LEU A 298 -8.36 21.88 -28.30
CA LEU A 298 -7.96 22.58 -27.09
C LEU A 298 -8.19 21.72 -25.84
N ARG A 299 -7.19 21.65 -24.95
CA ARG A 299 -7.25 20.94 -23.66
C ARG A 299 -6.66 21.78 -22.55
N GLY A 300 -7.23 21.72 -21.34
CA GLY A 300 -6.57 22.27 -20.16
C GLY A 300 -5.39 21.39 -19.73
N TYR A 301 -4.38 22.00 -19.11
CA TYR A 301 -3.12 21.33 -18.80
C TYR A 301 -2.85 21.18 -17.30
N LYS A 302 -2.03 22.04 -16.67
CA LYS A 302 -1.60 21.85 -15.27
C LYS A 302 -2.06 22.95 -14.32
N LYS A 303 -2.64 24.02 -14.85
CA LYS A 303 -3.03 25.20 -14.07
C LYS A 303 -4.43 25.67 -14.44
N THR A 304 -5.22 25.99 -13.43
CA THR A 304 -6.51 26.67 -13.61
C THR A 304 -6.32 28.16 -13.84
N GLY A 305 -7.28 28.80 -14.48
CA GLY A 305 -7.26 30.24 -14.74
C GLY A 305 -7.58 30.60 -16.19
N MET A 306 -7.27 31.84 -16.55
CA MET A 306 -7.55 32.39 -17.88
C MET A 306 -6.27 32.43 -18.72
N THR A 307 -6.39 32.11 -20.00
CA THR A 307 -5.32 32.34 -20.99
C THR A 307 -5.93 32.65 -22.35
N ASN A 308 -5.10 32.91 -23.36
CA ASN A 308 -5.52 33.21 -24.71
C ASN A 308 -5.04 32.14 -25.68
N VAL A 309 -5.94 31.68 -26.54
CA VAL A 309 -5.61 30.99 -27.78
C VAL A 309 -5.46 32.03 -28.88
N ILE A 310 -4.42 31.90 -29.70
CA ILE A 310 -4.13 32.79 -30.82
C ILE A 310 -4.17 31.94 -32.10
N ALA A 311 -5.02 32.32 -33.05
CA ALA A 311 -5.02 31.76 -34.40
C ALA A 311 -4.35 32.75 -35.35
N ILE A 312 -3.36 32.28 -36.11
CA ILE A 312 -2.64 33.07 -37.11
C ILE A 312 -2.96 32.49 -38.47
N SER A 313 -3.37 33.32 -39.43
CA SER A 313 -3.59 32.86 -40.81
C SER A 313 -2.28 32.48 -41.46
N ASN A 314 -2.20 31.29 -42.07
CA ASN A 314 -1.00 30.91 -42.82
C ASN A 314 -0.92 31.63 -44.18
N MET A 315 -2.07 32.02 -44.74
CA MET A 315 -2.14 32.80 -45.99
C MET A 315 -1.67 34.24 -45.80
N ASP A 316 -2.00 34.85 -44.66
CA ASP A 316 -1.53 36.18 -44.26
C ASP A 316 -1.13 36.19 -42.76
N PRO A 317 0.14 35.91 -42.44
CA PRO A 317 0.62 35.83 -41.06
C PRO A 317 0.55 37.14 -40.27
N THR A 318 0.19 38.26 -40.91
CA THR A 318 -0.05 39.53 -40.22
C THR A 318 -1.43 39.60 -39.58
N GLN A 319 -2.36 38.72 -39.98
CA GLN A 319 -3.69 38.60 -39.40
C GLN A 319 -3.73 37.51 -38.33
N GLU A 320 -4.13 37.91 -37.12
CA GLU A 320 -4.32 37.01 -35.99
C GLU A 320 -5.64 37.30 -35.25
N LYS A 321 -6.23 36.25 -34.66
CA LYS A 321 -7.39 36.36 -33.76
C LYS A 321 -7.05 35.79 -32.40
N VAL A 322 -7.49 36.51 -31.36
CA VAL A 322 -7.32 36.13 -29.96
C VAL A 322 -8.66 35.62 -29.42
N PHE A 323 -8.64 34.43 -28.84
CA PHE A 323 -9.79 33.77 -28.23
C PHE A 323 -9.49 33.49 -26.75
N PRO A 324 -10.09 34.26 -25.83
CA PRO A 324 -9.88 34.06 -24.40
C PRO A 324 -10.57 32.78 -23.92
N ILE A 325 -9.86 31.99 -23.13
CA ILE A 325 -10.34 30.72 -22.59
C ILE A 325 -10.20 30.66 -21.07
N SER A 326 -11.03 29.82 -20.44
CA SER A 326 -11.01 29.53 -19.01
C SER A 326 -10.73 28.05 -18.77
N VAL A 327 -9.80 27.75 -17.87
CA VAL A 327 -9.47 26.41 -17.42
C VAL A 327 -9.92 26.23 -15.98
N LEU A 328 -10.85 25.30 -15.76
CA LEU A 328 -11.53 25.12 -14.47
C LEU A 328 -11.22 23.75 -13.85
N GLU A 329 -11.49 23.61 -12.55
CA GLU A 329 -11.55 22.30 -11.89
C GLU A 329 -12.87 21.60 -12.22
N VAL A 330 -12.82 20.28 -12.41
CA VAL A 330 -14.01 19.42 -12.37
C VAL A 330 -14.28 19.04 -10.92
N MET A 331 -15.39 19.54 -10.38
CA MET A 331 -15.81 19.30 -8.99
C MET A 331 -16.45 17.91 -8.83
N PRO A 332 -16.19 17.20 -7.72
CA PRO A 332 -16.89 15.95 -7.46
C PRO A 332 -18.35 16.20 -7.10
N THR A 333 -19.22 15.40 -7.70
CA THR A 333 -20.67 15.35 -7.41
C THR A 333 -21.06 14.07 -6.67
N GLY A 334 -20.21 13.04 -6.68
CA GLY A 334 -20.35 11.83 -5.89
C GLY A 334 -19.01 11.35 -5.35
N MET A 335 -19.04 10.63 -4.23
CA MET A 335 -17.87 10.05 -3.58
C MET A 335 -18.26 8.68 -3.02
N GLU A 336 -17.45 7.66 -3.31
CA GLU A 336 -17.57 6.32 -2.74
C GLU A 336 -16.28 5.99 -1.99
N ILE A 337 -16.38 5.47 -0.77
CA ILE A 337 -15.22 5.11 0.04
C ILE A 337 -14.94 3.61 -0.03
N HIS A 338 -13.75 3.27 -0.48
CA HIS A 338 -13.22 1.91 -0.45
C HIS A 338 -12.22 1.77 0.69
N VAL A 339 -12.45 0.76 1.51
CA VAL A 339 -11.56 0.41 2.63
C VAL A 339 -10.89 -0.90 2.32
N THR A 340 -9.56 -0.91 2.39
CA THR A 340 -8.77 -2.14 2.28
C THR A 340 -8.01 -2.33 3.59
N PRO A 341 -8.39 -3.32 4.41
CA PRO A 341 -7.54 -3.81 5.50
C PRO A 341 -6.20 -4.28 4.93
N SER A 342 -5.09 -4.03 5.62
CA SER A 342 -3.82 -4.68 5.29
C SER A 342 -3.92 -6.20 5.52
N GLY A 343 -4.49 -6.94 4.57
CA GLY A 343 -4.47 -8.41 4.54
C GLY A 343 -5.80 -9.15 4.35
N GLY A 344 -6.93 -8.50 4.05
CA GLY A 344 -8.19 -9.26 3.89
C GLY A 344 -9.43 -8.46 3.54
N PRO A 345 -10.59 -9.13 3.37
CA PRO A 345 -11.87 -8.51 3.06
C PRO A 345 -12.45 -7.66 4.22
N LEU A 346 -13.33 -6.71 3.88
CA LEU A 346 -13.96 -5.68 4.75
C LEU A 346 -14.69 -6.19 6.01
N ASN A 347 -14.98 -7.49 6.09
CA ASN A 347 -15.67 -8.14 7.20
C ASN A 347 -14.72 -8.67 8.29
N GLN A 348 -13.46 -8.24 8.27
CA GLN A 348 -12.45 -8.62 9.23
C GLN A 348 -12.52 -7.74 10.48
N ILE A 349 -12.47 -8.39 11.64
CA ILE A 349 -12.27 -7.73 12.94
C ILE A 349 -10.86 -7.12 12.93
N PHE A 350 -10.74 -5.82 13.20
CA PHE A 350 -9.44 -5.17 13.32
C PHE A 350 -8.84 -5.45 14.69
N THR A 351 -7.54 -5.63 14.75
CA THR A 351 -6.78 -5.78 15.99
C THR A 351 -5.82 -4.62 16.16
N VAL A 352 -5.45 -4.33 17.41
CA VAL A 352 -4.41 -3.33 17.70
C VAL A 352 -3.14 -3.64 16.92
N GLY A 353 -2.63 -2.63 16.19
CA GLY A 353 -1.49 -2.70 15.28
C GLY A 353 -1.85 -2.76 13.80
N ASP A 354 -3.10 -3.10 13.46
CA ASP A 354 -3.53 -3.17 12.06
C ASP A 354 -3.55 -1.79 11.41
N THR A 355 -3.30 -1.76 10.10
CA THR A 355 -3.43 -0.55 9.28
C THR A 355 -4.61 -0.69 8.33
N ILE A 356 -5.42 0.36 8.28
CA ILE A 356 -6.59 0.50 7.43
C ILE A 356 -6.24 1.47 6.30
N SER A 357 -6.35 1.04 5.05
CA SER A 357 -6.20 1.93 3.89
C SER A 357 -7.57 2.39 3.40
N ILE A 358 -7.72 3.70 3.20
CA ILE A 358 -8.93 4.37 2.76
C ILE A 358 -8.65 5.01 1.41
N ARG A 359 -9.53 4.77 0.44
CA ARG A 359 -9.48 5.37 -0.88
C ARG A 359 -10.86 5.91 -1.23
N ALA A 360 -10.93 7.15 -1.66
CA ALA A 360 -12.14 7.70 -2.25
C ALA A 360 -12.13 7.53 -3.77
N ILE A 361 -13.27 7.13 -4.33
CA ILE A 361 -13.54 7.18 -5.76
C ILE A 361 -14.56 8.28 -5.99
N PHE A 362 -14.21 9.24 -6.85
CA PHE A 362 -15.05 10.38 -7.15
C PHE A 362 -15.80 10.21 -8.47
N SER A 363 -17.00 10.78 -8.54
CA SER A 363 -17.79 10.94 -9.75
C SER A 363 -18.00 12.43 -10.05
N PRO A 364 -17.78 12.89 -11.30
CA PRO A 364 -17.33 12.10 -12.46
C PRO A 364 -15.88 11.62 -12.34
N ILE A 365 -15.49 10.64 -13.15
CA ILE A 365 -14.17 9.99 -13.08
C ILE A 365 -12.99 10.95 -13.31
N ASN A 366 -13.22 12.01 -14.07
CA ASN A 366 -12.25 13.08 -14.35
C ASN A 366 -12.29 14.21 -13.30
N THR A 367 -12.80 13.95 -12.09
CA THR A 367 -12.71 14.89 -10.97
C THR A 367 -11.24 15.29 -10.77
N THR A 368 -10.99 16.60 -10.75
CA THR A 368 -9.63 17.14 -10.76
C THR A 368 -8.97 17.13 -9.38
N ASN A 369 -9.73 17.51 -8.35
CA ASN A 369 -9.27 17.49 -6.96
C ASN A 369 -9.81 16.26 -6.23
N LEU A 370 -8.90 15.30 -6.00
CA LEU A 370 -9.19 13.98 -5.41
C LEU A 370 -8.76 13.88 -3.93
N TYR A 371 -8.46 14.99 -3.28
CA TYR A 371 -7.99 14.98 -1.89
C TYR A 371 -9.15 14.77 -0.91
N ILE A 372 -8.84 14.06 0.18
CA ILE A 372 -9.77 13.80 1.27
C ILE A 372 -9.19 14.24 2.62
N ASP A 373 -10.06 14.68 3.52
CA ASP A 373 -9.80 14.85 4.94
C ASP A 373 -10.35 13.62 5.69
N VAL A 374 -9.59 13.06 6.62
CA VAL A 374 -10.00 11.90 7.43
C VAL A 374 -9.81 12.23 8.90
N LYS A 375 -10.91 12.26 9.64
CA LYS A 375 -10.93 12.54 11.09
C LYS A 375 -11.45 11.34 11.86
N SER A 376 -10.84 11.04 13.00
CA SER A 376 -11.35 10.05 13.92
C SER A 376 -12.19 10.70 15.01
N SER A 377 -13.21 9.99 15.50
CA SER A 377 -13.91 10.36 16.73
C SER A 377 -13.04 10.13 17.98
N ASP A 378 -12.01 9.27 17.88
CA ASP A 378 -11.07 8.95 18.95
C ASP A 378 -9.70 8.56 18.36
N ASP A 379 -8.74 9.48 18.38
CA ASP A 379 -7.35 9.29 17.92
C ASP A 379 -6.55 8.30 18.79
N GLY A 380 -7.05 7.98 19.99
CA GLY A 380 -6.50 6.92 20.84
C GLY A 380 -6.77 5.53 20.27
N VAL A 381 -7.94 5.32 19.65
CA VAL A 381 -8.35 4.03 19.07
C VAL A 381 -7.92 3.93 17.61
N LEU A 382 -8.29 4.92 16.79
CA LEU A 382 -7.94 4.99 15.37
C LEU A 382 -7.23 6.29 15.11
N LEU A 383 -5.96 6.24 14.73
CA LEU A 383 -5.15 7.41 14.43
C LEU A 383 -5.05 7.59 12.91
N PRO A 384 -5.75 8.56 12.31
CA PRO A 384 -5.61 8.87 10.90
C PRO A 384 -4.22 9.43 10.60
N ARG A 385 -3.64 8.93 9.51
CA ARG A 385 -2.40 9.40 8.89
C ARG A 385 -2.78 9.74 7.46
N ILE A 386 -3.14 11.00 7.23
CA ILE A 386 -3.66 11.44 5.93
C ILE A 386 -2.54 11.35 4.89
N GLU A 387 -2.85 10.78 3.72
CA GLU A 387 -1.91 10.60 2.60
C GLU A 387 -2.53 11.18 1.30
N GLY A 388 -2.78 12.49 1.25
CA GLY A 388 -3.28 13.17 0.05
C GLY A 388 -4.61 12.60 -0.49
N ARG A 389 -4.55 11.84 -1.59
CA ARG A 389 -5.71 11.20 -2.25
C ARG A 389 -6.17 9.90 -1.57
N THR A 390 -5.41 9.42 -0.59
CA THR A 390 -5.69 8.21 0.20
C THR A 390 -5.51 8.50 1.68
N GLY A 391 -6.14 7.72 2.55
CA GLY A 391 -5.91 7.77 3.99
C GLY A 391 -5.29 6.45 4.45
N LYS A 392 -4.30 6.50 5.35
CA LYS A 392 -3.97 5.34 6.17
C LYS A 392 -4.38 5.61 7.60
N VAL A 393 -4.88 4.59 8.30
CA VAL A 393 -5.31 4.72 9.69
C VAL A 393 -4.71 3.59 10.49
N LEU A 394 -4.05 3.93 11.58
CA LEU A 394 -3.48 2.95 12.51
C LEU A 394 -4.48 2.63 13.61
N ALA A 395 -4.77 1.35 13.82
CA ALA A 395 -5.51 0.87 14.98
C ALA A 395 -4.57 0.83 16.21
N LYS A 396 -4.69 1.82 17.09
CA LYS A 396 -3.74 2.05 18.19
C LYS A 396 -4.18 1.39 19.49
N ASP A 397 -5.45 1.50 19.85
CA ASP A 397 -6.01 0.87 21.04
C ASP A 397 -7.31 0.15 20.72
N SER A 398 -7.69 -0.80 21.59
CA SER A 398 -8.98 -1.48 21.48
C SER A 398 -10.13 -0.54 21.82
N GLY A 399 -11.21 -0.59 21.06
CA GLY A 399 -12.37 0.25 21.26
C GLY A 399 -13.18 0.39 19.98
N THR A 400 -14.11 1.33 19.98
CA THR A 400 -14.90 1.68 18.79
C THR A 400 -14.63 3.13 18.45
N ALA A 401 -14.27 3.39 17.20
CA ALA A 401 -14.09 4.74 16.70
C ALA A 401 -14.71 4.87 15.30
N THR A 402 -15.22 6.06 15.02
CA THR A 402 -15.81 6.41 13.74
C THR A 402 -14.86 7.33 12.99
N LEU A 403 -14.53 6.94 11.77
CA LEU A 403 -13.82 7.79 10.82
C LEU A 403 -14.82 8.59 10.00
N THR A 404 -14.57 9.89 9.88
CA THR A 404 -15.28 10.79 8.98
C THR A 404 -14.36 11.12 7.82
N VAL A 405 -14.76 10.74 6.60
CA VAL A 405 -14.02 10.99 5.37
C VAL A 405 -14.76 12.05 4.57
N THR A 406 -14.12 13.18 4.29
CA THR A 406 -14.71 14.34 3.62
C THR A 406 -13.89 14.72 2.40
N SER A 407 -14.55 14.99 1.27
CA SER A 407 -13.86 15.58 0.11
C SER A 407 -13.38 17.00 0.43
N ILE A 408 -12.12 17.30 0.14
CA ILE A 408 -11.60 18.67 0.29
C ILE A 408 -12.23 19.60 -0.74
N ALA A 409 -12.40 19.13 -1.98
CA ALA A 409 -12.99 19.91 -3.07
C ALA A 409 -14.46 20.21 -2.81
N ASN A 410 -15.23 19.23 -2.32
CA ASN A 410 -16.65 19.41 -2.03
C ASN A 410 -17.01 18.89 -0.63
N PRO A 411 -16.92 19.73 0.41
CA PRO A 411 -17.17 19.31 1.80
C PRO A 411 -18.56 18.73 2.08
N SER A 412 -19.55 18.94 1.20
CA SER A 412 -20.86 18.29 1.35
C SER A 412 -20.81 16.78 1.08
N LEU A 413 -19.78 16.29 0.38
CA LEU A 413 -19.50 14.87 0.22
C LEU A 413 -18.71 14.39 1.43
N THR A 414 -19.43 13.83 2.39
CA THR A 414 -18.87 13.29 3.63
C THR A 414 -19.49 11.93 3.92
N GLU A 415 -18.65 10.96 4.27
CA GLU A 415 -19.04 9.59 4.63
C GLU A 415 -18.45 9.22 6.00
N THR A 416 -19.17 8.40 6.76
CA THR A 416 -18.72 7.93 8.08
C THR A 416 -18.61 6.43 8.13
N LEU A 417 -17.50 5.93 8.66
CA LEU A 417 -17.20 4.51 8.78
C LEU A 417 -16.87 4.18 10.23
N THR A 418 -17.61 3.26 10.84
CA THR A 418 -17.37 2.85 12.23
C THR A 418 -16.58 1.56 12.26
N PHE A 419 -15.50 1.54 13.03
CA PHE A 419 -14.65 0.37 13.20
C PHE A 419 -14.62 -0.04 14.67
N GLU A 420 -14.64 -1.35 14.88
CA GLU A 420 -14.36 -1.96 16.17
C GLU A 420 -12.96 -2.56 16.13
N VAL A 421 -12.09 -2.06 16.99
CA VAL A 421 -10.72 -2.55 17.19
C VAL A 421 -10.71 -3.45 18.42
N GLN A 422 -10.34 -4.70 18.23
CA GLN A 422 -10.14 -5.64 19.31
C GLN A 422 -8.74 -5.55 19.90
N ALA A 423 -8.64 -5.81 21.19
CA ALA A 423 -7.36 -5.96 21.86
C ALA A 423 -6.58 -7.10 21.18
N LYS A 424 -5.30 -6.87 20.93
CA LYS A 424 -4.40 -7.93 20.50
C LYS A 424 -4.34 -8.99 21.61
N LYS A 425 -4.39 -10.26 21.22
CA LYS A 425 -4.30 -11.38 22.17
C LYS A 425 -2.82 -11.64 22.49
N ALA A 426 -2.50 -11.95 23.75
CA ALA A 426 -1.16 -12.36 24.14
C ALA A 426 -0.81 -13.75 23.62
N ILE A 427 -1.82 -14.61 23.48
CA ILE A 427 -1.69 -15.96 22.93
C ILE A 427 -2.63 -16.09 21.73
N ASP A 428 -2.07 -16.02 20.53
CA ASP A 428 -2.75 -16.19 19.25
C ASP A 428 -1.85 -16.86 18.21
N GLY A 429 -2.40 -17.14 17.03
CA GLY A 429 -1.65 -17.60 15.85
C GLY A 429 -0.63 -18.71 16.14
N GLU A 430 0.64 -18.41 15.86
CA GLU A 430 1.76 -19.32 16.12
C GLU A 430 2.09 -19.47 17.61
N GLY A 431 1.98 -18.38 18.39
CA GLY A 431 2.15 -18.42 19.84
C GLY A 431 1.15 -19.36 20.54
N TYR A 432 -0.07 -19.47 20.02
CA TYR A 432 -1.05 -20.44 20.51
C TYR A 432 -0.63 -21.89 20.27
N LYS A 433 0.02 -22.20 19.14
CA LYS A 433 0.48 -23.56 18.85
C LYS A 433 1.55 -24.00 19.85
N ASP A 434 2.50 -23.12 20.14
CA ASP A 434 3.54 -23.37 21.13
C ASP A 434 2.96 -23.47 22.54
N PHE A 435 2.05 -22.56 22.88
CA PHE A 435 1.34 -22.59 24.17
C PHE A 435 0.54 -23.88 24.36
N ALA A 436 -0.25 -24.29 23.37
CA ALA A 436 -1.03 -25.52 23.42
C ALA A 436 -0.13 -26.75 23.54
N SER A 437 1.01 -26.74 22.84
CA SER A 437 2.03 -27.80 22.96
C SER A 437 2.61 -27.87 24.37
N PHE A 438 2.90 -26.72 24.99
CA PHE A 438 3.35 -26.63 26.38
C PHE A 438 2.30 -27.15 27.37
N ILE A 439 1.04 -26.70 27.27
CA ILE A 439 -0.06 -27.14 28.15
C ILE A 439 -0.25 -28.66 28.04
N ARG A 440 -0.20 -29.21 26.82
CA ARG A 440 -0.27 -30.65 26.59
C ARG A 440 0.86 -31.42 27.29
N LYS A 441 2.10 -30.94 27.21
CA LYS A 441 3.25 -31.57 27.89
C LYS A 441 3.18 -31.43 29.42
N ALA A 442 2.71 -30.29 29.93
CA ALA A 442 2.58 -30.06 31.36
C ALA A 442 1.47 -30.90 32.00
N PHE A 443 0.26 -30.88 31.42
CA PHE A 443 -0.91 -31.54 32.01
C PHE A 443 -1.09 -32.98 31.54
N GLY A 444 -0.98 -33.22 30.24
CA GLY A 444 -1.23 -34.54 29.64
C GLY A 444 -0.10 -35.55 29.86
N HIS A 445 1.13 -35.06 30.02
CA HIS A 445 2.31 -35.89 30.27
C HIS A 445 2.76 -35.76 31.74
N PHE A 446 3.41 -34.65 32.11
CA PHE A 446 4.03 -34.52 33.43
C PHE A 446 3.06 -34.70 34.62
N LEU A 447 1.96 -33.93 34.68
CA LEU A 447 1.02 -34.00 35.82
C LEU A 447 0.16 -35.25 35.82
N LEU A 448 -0.29 -35.72 34.66
CA LEU A 448 -1.11 -36.93 34.55
C LEU A 448 -0.34 -38.17 35.02
N PHE A 449 0.92 -38.32 34.57
CA PHE A 449 1.81 -39.39 35.05
C PHE A 449 2.22 -39.19 36.50
N GLY A 450 2.37 -37.94 36.96
CA GLY A 450 2.57 -37.61 38.36
C GLY A 450 1.40 -38.07 39.25
N ALA A 451 0.15 -37.79 38.85
CA ALA A 451 -1.04 -38.27 39.54
C ALA A 451 -1.12 -39.81 39.52
N SER A 452 -0.77 -40.45 38.39
CA SER A 452 -0.67 -41.91 38.30
C SER A 452 0.33 -42.47 39.30
N ALA A 453 1.49 -41.83 39.45
CA ALA A 453 2.49 -42.23 40.43
C ALA A 453 1.95 -42.22 41.87
N VAL A 454 1.26 -41.15 42.29
CA VAL A 454 0.69 -41.07 43.65
C VAL A 454 -0.20 -42.27 43.96
N PHE A 455 -1.19 -42.54 43.09
CA PHE A 455 -2.15 -43.62 43.33
C PHE A 455 -1.53 -45.01 43.13
N SER A 456 -0.66 -45.17 42.15
CA SER A 456 0.01 -46.45 41.87
C SER A 456 0.98 -46.82 42.98
N THR A 457 1.82 -45.88 43.44
CA THR A 457 2.74 -46.10 44.56
C THR A 457 1.97 -46.48 45.83
N TRP A 458 0.93 -45.72 46.20
CA TRP A 458 0.11 -46.07 47.36
C TRP A 458 -0.61 -47.42 47.20
N SER A 459 -1.12 -47.74 46.01
CA SER A 459 -1.73 -49.04 45.74
C SER A 459 -0.75 -50.19 45.92
N MET A 460 0.48 -50.03 45.42
CA MET A 460 1.54 -51.03 45.60
C MET A 460 1.95 -51.19 47.05
N PHE A 461 2.02 -50.10 47.82
CA PHE A 461 2.16 -50.21 49.27
C PHE A 461 0.99 -50.99 49.87
N LEU A 462 -0.27 -50.70 49.51
CA LEU A 462 -1.40 -51.42 50.09
C LEU A 462 -1.45 -52.92 49.77
N ILE A 463 -0.99 -53.31 48.58
CA ILE A 463 -1.03 -54.69 48.07
C ILE A 463 0.19 -55.48 48.55
N LEU A 464 1.39 -54.89 48.43
CA LEU A 464 2.66 -55.58 48.61
C LEU A 464 3.28 -55.41 50.00
N ASP A 465 2.76 -54.51 50.85
CA ASP A 465 3.34 -54.23 52.18
C ASP A 465 3.45 -55.46 53.09
N LYS A 466 2.54 -56.43 52.93
CA LYS A 466 2.59 -57.71 53.66
C LYS A 466 3.61 -58.71 53.08
N SER A 467 3.82 -58.68 51.76
CA SER A 467 4.67 -59.64 51.04
C SER A 467 6.12 -59.17 50.96
N ILE A 468 6.36 -57.85 50.94
CA ILE A 468 7.68 -57.24 50.79
C ILE A 468 8.04 -56.45 52.05
N LYS A 469 9.01 -56.98 52.80
CA LYS A 469 9.50 -56.36 54.05
C LYS A 469 10.29 -55.08 53.79
N LYS A 470 11.12 -55.05 52.73
CA LYS A 470 11.96 -53.89 52.37
C LYS A 470 11.15 -52.86 51.57
N LYS A 471 10.73 -51.76 52.21
CA LYS A 471 9.85 -50.74 51.62
C LYS A 471 10.44 -50.02 50.40
N TRP A 472 11.77 -49.88 50.33
CA TRP A 472 12.44 -49.32 49.16
C TRP A 472 12.24 -50.18 47.90
N LEU A 473 12.05 -51.51 48.05
CA LEU A 473 11.78 -52.39 46.92
C LEU A 473 10.38 -52.15 46.32
N ILE A 474 9.39 -51.77 47.15
CA ILE A 474 8.06 -51.38 46.68
C ILE A 474 8.13 -50.07 45.88
N ILE A 475 8.97 -49.11 46.31
CA ILE A 475 9.22 -47.86 45.58
C ILE A 475 9.89 -48.15 44.23
N LEU A 476 10.88 -49.04 44.20
CA LEU A 476 11.53 -49.48 42.96
C LEU A 476 10.52 -50.11 41.99
N ILE A 477 9.68 -51.03 42.47
CA ILE A 477 8.64 -51.67 41.66
C ILE A 477 7.67 -50.61 41.11
N SER A 478 7.25 -49.63 41.91
CA SER A 478 6.39 -48.55 41.44
C SER A 478 7.07 -47.70 40.37
N THR A 479 8.35 -47.41 40.53
CA THR A 479 9.11 -46.59 39.57
C THR A 479 9.30 -47.33 38.25
N LEU A 480 9.62 -48.63 38.30
CA LEU A 480 9.68 -49.50 37.11
C LEU A 480 8.33 -49.62 36.41
N PHE A 481 7.22 -49.64 37.17
CA PHE A 481 5.88 -49.60 36.60
C PHE A 481 5.62 -48.27 35.88
N GLY A 482 6.02 -47.14 36.44
CA GLY A 482 5.96 -45.84 35.76
C GLY A 482 6.72 -45.82 34.44
N LEU A 483 7.95 -46.35 34.44
CA LEU A 483 8.76 -46.51 33.22
C LEU A 483 8.04 -47.39 32.18
N PHE A 484 7.45 -48.50 32.62
CA PHE A 484 6.71 -49.40 31.75
C PHE A 484 5.48 -48.73 31.14
N ILE A 485 4.68 -47.99 31.92
CA ILE A 485 3.51 -47.28 31.41
C ILE A 485 3.93 -46.17 30.44
N ALA A 486 4.93 -45.34 30.78
CA ALA A 486 5.41 -44.26 29.92
C ALA A 486 5.97 -44.77 28.59
N GLY A 487 6.85 -45.79 28.63
CA GLY A 487 7.37 -46.40 27.41
C GLY A 487 6.29 -47.14 26.62
N GLY A 488 5.37 -47.82 27.31
CA GLY A 488 4.28 -48.57 26.70
C GLY A 488 3.28 -47.67 25.96
N THR A 489 2.92 -46.52 26.52
CA THR A 489 1.97 -45.58 25.91
C THR A 489 2.56 -44.90 24.68
N GLU A 490 3.86 -44.58 24.68
CA GLU A 490 4.54 -44.02 23.51
C GLU A 490 4.78 -45.08 22.42
N LEU A 491 5.03 -46.34 22.81
CA LEU A 491 5.10 -47.47 21.88
C LEU A 491 3.74 -47.72 21.20
N ILE A 492 2.64 -47.65 21.95
CA ILE A 492 1.28 -47.77 21.40
C ILE A 492 1.04 -46.68 20.34
N GLN A 493 1.46 -45.44 20.63
CA GLN A 493 1.28 -44.31 19.71
C GLN A 493 2.00 -44.47 18.36
N LEU A 494 3.05 -45.29 18.26
CA LEU A 494 3.70 -45.61 16.97
C LEU A 494 2.76 -46.36 16.00
N PHE A 495 1.70 -46.98 16.51
CA PHE A 495 0.74 -47.75 15.72
C PHE A 495 -0.62 -47.05 15.58
N VAL A 496 -0.75 -45.82 16.09
CA VAL A 496 -2.00 -45.06 16.07
C VAL A 496 -1.97 -44.02 14.94
N PRO A 497 -3.02 -43.89 14.11
CA PRO A 497 -3.03 -42.94 13.01
C PRO A 497 -2.79 -41.49 13.46
N LEU A 498 -1.93 -40.79 12.71
CA LEU A 498 -1.57 -39.37 12.93
C LEU A 498 -0.95 -39.12 14.31
N ARG A 499 -0.28 -40.12 14.88
CA ARG A 499 0.54 -40.02 16.09
C ARG A 499 1.98 -40.36 15.78
N SER A 500 2.88 -39.88 16.63
CA SER A 500 4.28 -40.26 16.63
C SER A 500 4.67 -40.54 18.08
N GLY A 501 5.22 -41.73 18.35
CA GLY A 501 5.87 -41.98 19.63
C GLY A 501 7.12 -41.10 19.77
N SER A 502 7.29 -40.50 20.94
CA SER A 502 8.30 -39.47 21.20
C SER A 502 9.14 -39.82 22.42
N ILE A 503 10.44 -39.96 22.22
CA ILE A 503 11.39 -40.24 23.32
C ILE A 503 11.39 -39.09 24.34
N ILE A 504 11.16 -37.86 23.88
CA ILE A 504 11.07 -36.68 24.76
C ILE A 504 9.85 -36.83 25.68
N ASP A 505 8.72 -37.30 25.16
CA ASP A 505 7.50 -37.47 25.95
C ASP A 505 7.64 -38.62 26.98
N ILE A 506 8.31 -39.73 26.62
CA ILE A 506 8.74 -40.76 27.60
C ILE A 506 9.54 -40.13 28.74
N GLY A 507 10.46 -39.22 28.40
CA GLY A 507 11.28 -38.51 29.38
C GLY A 507 10.43 -37.65 30.33
N ILE A 508 9.50 -36.85 29.79
CA ILE A 508 8.63 -35.96 30.57
C ILE A 508 7.71 -36.79 31.49
N ASP A 509 7.11 -37.86 30.97
CA ASP A 509 6.26 -38.79 31.71
C ASP A 509 7.00 -39.42 32.88
N LEU A 510 8.21 -39.91 32.62
CA LEU A 510 9.05 -40.55 33.63
C LEU A 510 9.49 -39.55 34.71
N ILE A 511 9.87 -38.32 34.33
CA ILE A 511 10.24 -37.27 35.30
C ILE A 511 9.04 -36.94 36.19
N GLY A 512 7.86 -36.74 35.62
CA GLY A 512 6.61 -36.52 36.37
C GLY A 512 6.32 -37.67 37.33
N TYR A 513 6.41 -38.91 36.84
CA TYR A 513 6.16 -40.11 37.64
C TYR A 513 7.14 -40.25 38.82
N ILE A 514 8.44 -40.07 38.58
CA ILE A 514 9.49 -40.16 39.61
C ILE A 514 9.30 -39.06 40.66
N ALA A 515 9.09 -37.82 40.24
CA ALA A 515 8.94 -36.68 41.14
C ALA A 515 7.77 -36.88 42.10
N PHE A 516 6.61 -37.32 41.59
CA PHE A 516 5.44 -37.57 42.42
C PHE A 516 5.53 -38.86 43.24
N THR A 517 6.25 -39.88 42.77
CA THR A 517 6.60 -41.05 43.61
C THR A 517 7.41 -40.60 44.83
N ALA A 518 8.45 -39.79 44.63
CA ALA A 518 9.27 -39.24 45.71
C ALA A 518 8.45 -38.37 46.66
N LEU A 519 7.60 -37.47 46.13
CA LEU A 519 6.69 -36.65 46.91
C LEU A 519 5.73 -37.50 47.76
N THR A 520 5.19 -38.56 47.17
CA THR A 520 4.25 -39.48 47.85
C THR A 520 4.92 -40.20 49.02
N VAL A 521 6.16 -40.66 48.84
CA VAL A 521 6.97 -41.29 49.89
C VAL A 521 7.29 -40.29 50.99
N LEU A 522 7.68 -39.06 50.63
CA LEU A 522 7.98 -37.99 51.58
C LEU A 522 6.76 -37.63 52.43
N VAL A 523 5.61 -37.39 51.80
CA VAL A 523 4.33 -37.11 52.49
C VAL A 523 3.96 -38.27 53.40
N GLY A 524 4.07 -39.52 52.92
CA GLY A 524 3.83 -40.71 53.73
C GLY A 524 4.72 -40.79 54.97
N TYR A 525 6.02 -40.48 54.82
CA TYR A 525 6.98 -40.41 55.91
C TYR A 525 6.62 -39.33 56.94
N LEU A 526 6.29 -38.11 56.49
CA LEU A 526 5.92 -36.99 57.34
C LEU A 526 4.65 -37.29 58.15
N ILE A 527 3.61 -37.85 57.51
CA ILE A 527 2.38 -38.30 58.19
C ILE A 527 2.69 -39.37 59.23
N GLY A 528 3.56 -40.34 58.90
CA GLY A 528 4.01 -41.37 59.83
C GLY A 528 4.71 -40.79 61.06
N ARG A 529 5.60 -39.82 60.87
CA ARG A 529 6.32 -39.13 61.95
C ARG A 529 5.36 -38.33 62.84
N HIS A 530 4.40 -37.62 62.25
CA HIS A 530 3.40 -36.86 62.99
C HIS A 530 2.48 -37.76 63.84
N ARG A 531 2.01 -38.89 63.28
CA ARG A 531 1.21 -39.87 64.03
C ARG A 531 1.97 -40.49 65.20
N LYS A 532 3.26 -40.80 65.04
CA LYS A 532 4.11 -41.30 66.14
C LYS A 532 4.26 -40.26 67.25
N LYS A 533 4.44 -38.98 66.91
CA LYS A 533 4.46 -37.89 67.91
C LYS A 533 3.13 -37.76 68.66
N MET A 534 1.99 -37.79 67.96
CA MET A 534 0.66 -37.71 68.59
C MET A 534 0.36 -38.91 69.50
N GLN A 535 0.80 -40.11 69.14
CA GLN A 535 0.67 -41.31 69.98
C GLN A 535 1.62 -41.28 71.19
N ALA A 536 2.79 -40.65 71.07
CA ALA A 536 3.71 -40.46 72.18
C ALA A 536 3.19 -39.43 73.19
N ASN A 537 2.48 -38.38 72.73
CA ASN A 537 1.83 -37.40 73.60
C ASN A 537 0.59 -38.00 74.29
N LYS A 538 -0.24 -38.79 73.60
CA LYS A 538 -1.38 -39.52 74.20
C LYS A 538 -1.01 -40.61 75.21
N LYS A 539 0.27 -40.97 75.34
CA LYS A 539 0.78 -41.90 76.35
C LYS A 539 1.39 -41.18 77.57
N LYS A 540 1.47 -39.83 77.52
CA LYS A 540 2.00 -38.98 78.59
C LYS A 540 0.91 -38.24 79.38
N ASP A 541 -0.30 -38.19 78.84
CA ASP A 541 -1.55 -37.91 79.56
C ASP A 541 -2.21 -39.26 79.93
#